data_AF-A0A948SXN6-F1
#
_entry.id   AF-A0A948SXN6-F1
#
_cell.length_a   1.000
_cell.length_b   1.000
_cell.length_c   1.000
_cell.angle_alpha   90.00
_cell.angle_beta   90.00
_cell.angle_gamma   90.00
#
_symmetry.space_group_name_H-M   'P 1'
#
loop_
_entity.id
_entity.type
_entity.pdbx_description
1 polymer ?
#
loop_
_entity_poly.entity_id
_entity_poly.type
_entity_poly.pdbx_seq_one_letter_code
_entity_poly.pdbx_strand_id
1 'polypeptide(L)'
;MERKRTSAHPAPGTRRVHPGRRDCRPQDHGCNRRPGHPLHPRHPVGHAFARLHQPIAQRRRGAGSALPRLARPLHGCALTVASWLGPIRQTAFVVRDIEAAANEWAERYGIGPWFVGELDFPDTVYRGNVTRLHAKGGLAQSGDMQLELIEPDMSIPSIYTEFLDAGGTGVHHVCYWCNLDAARAHFGAAGSAEVQGGVVRGLEFLYMEGFAGFPYIEFIDPTPTHLERYRRIADAAANWDGRDPVRGRMA
;
A
#
# COMPACT_ATOMS: atom_id res chain seq x y z
N MET A 1 -35.64 -67.28 8.22
CA MET A 1 -36.29 -66.89 6.96
C MET A 1 -35.29 -66.09 6.14
N GLU A 2 -35.15 -66.51 4.89
CA GLU A 2 -34.46 -65.90 3.74
C GLU A 2 -33.08 -65.22 3.89
N ARG A 3 -32.07 -65.94 3.38
CA ARG A 3 -30.85 -65.39 2.79
C ARG A 3 -31.19 -64.82 1.40
N LYS A 4 -30.54 -63.73 0.96
CA LYS A 4 -29.69 -63.75 -0.25
C LYS A 4 -28.94 -62.42 -0.47
N ARG A 5 -27.63 -62.60 -0.58
CA ARG A 5 -26.62 -61.72 -1.20
C ARG A 5 -26.73 -61.78 -2.72
N THR A 6 -26.16 -60.77 -3.40
CA THR A 6 -25.29 -60.75 -4.62
C THR A 6 -25.68 -59.57 -5.50
N SER A 7 -24.95 -58.45 -5.53
CA SER A 7 -23.66 -58.18 -6.20
C SER A 7 -23.73 -58.10 -7.74
N ALA A 8 -23.25 -56.96 -8.26
CA ALA A 8 -22.31 -56.79 -9.38
C ALA A 8 -22.77 -55.86 -10.52
N HIS A 9 -22.06 -54.73 -10.61
CA HIS A 9 -21.80 -53.96 -11.85
C HIS A 9 -20.83 -54.75 -12.76
N PRO A 10 -20.81 -54.49 -14.07
CA PRO A 10 -19.78 -53.59 -14.61
C PRO A 10 -20.24 -52.66 -15.76
N ALA A 11 -19.45 -51.61 -16.00
CA ALA A 11 -19.51 -50.62 -17.07
C ALA A 11 -18.67 -51.08 -18.32
N PRO A 12 -18.11 -50.18 -19.16
CA PRO A 12 -18.68 -49.42 -20.29
C PRO A 12 -18.08 -49.85 -21.65
N GLY A 13 -18.61 -49.35 -22.78
CA GLY A 13 -18.11 -49.69 -24.13
C GLY A 13 -18.15 -48.52 -25.13
N THR A 14 -16.98 -47.99 -25.43
CA THR A 14 -16.66 -46.97 -26.45
C THR A 14 -16.37 -47.54 -27.84
N ARG A 15 -16.30 -46.64 -28.85
CA ARG A 15 -15.65 -46.70 -30.20
C ARG A 15 -16.63 -46.97 -31.37
N ARG A 16 -16.54 -46.33 -32.54
CA ARG A 16 -15.36 -45.97 -33.35
C ARG A 16 -15.69 -44.86 -34.38
N VAL A 17 -14.68 -44.07 -34.71
CA VAL A 17 -14.57 -43.03 -35.77
C VAL A 17 -14.04 -43.66 -37.06
N HIS A 18 -14.38 -43.12 -38.26
CA HIS A 18 -13.52 -42.99 -39.48
C HIS A 18 -14.32 -42.41 -40.69
N PRO A 19 -13.67 -41.91 -41.77
CA PRO A 19 -12.76 -40.76 -41.83
C PRO A 19 -13.11 -39.81 -43.01
N GLY A 20 -12.52 -38.61 -43.03
CA GLY A 20 -12.64 -37.70 -44.17
C GLY A 20 -11.71 -36.50 -44.11
N ARG A 21 -10.39 -36.75 -44.19
CA ARG A 21 -9.39 -35.71 -44.48
C ARG A 21 -9.44 -35.40 -45.98
N ARG A 22 -9.38 -34.12 -46.34
CA ARG A 22 -8.81 -33.68 -47.63
C ARG A 22 -7.66 -32.73 -47.35
N ASP A 23 -6.53 -33.09 -47.93
CA ASP A 23 -5.25 -32.41 -47.86
C ASP A 23 -5.23 -31.11 -48.66
N CYS A 24 -4.34 -30.22 -48.23
CA CYS A 24 -3.92 -28.98 -48.88
C CYS A 24 -3.32 -29.22 -50.28
N ARG A 25 -3.41 -28.23 -51.18
CA ARG A 25 -2.28 -27.80 -52.04
C ARG A 25 -2.42 -26.33 -52.52
N PRO A 26 -1.28 -25.67 -52.82
CA PRO A 26 -1.17 -24.22 -53.02
C PRO A 26 -1.24 -23.83 -54.51
N GLN A 27 -1.50 -22.55 -54.80
CA GLN A 27 -1.21 -21.96 -56.11
C GLN A 27 -0.44 -20.64 -55.94
N ASP A 28 0.80 -20.68 -56.42
CA ASP A 28 1.64 -19.53 -56.76
C ASP A 28 1.19 -18.94 -58.09
N HIS A 29 1.00 -17.62 -58.17
CA HIS A 29 1.21 -16.73 -59.32
C HIS A 29 1.12 -15.30 -58.73
N GLY A 30 1.92 -14.28 -59.03
CA GLY A 30 3.01 -14.04 -59.96
C GLY A 30 3.43 -12.58 -59.74
N CYS A 31 4.73 -12.34 -59.82
CA CYS A 31 5.44 -11.08 -59.60
C CYS A 31 5.01 -9.95 -60.55
N ASN A 32 4.87 -8.70 -60.05
CA ASN A 32 5.32 -7.54 -60.81
C ASN A 32 5.79 -6.36 -59.93
N ARG A 33 6.73 -5.60 -60.49
CA ARG A 33 7.77 -4.79 -59.84
C ARG A 33 7.35 -3.36 -59.38
N ARG A 34 8.11 -2.87 -58.38
CA ARG A 34 8.40 -1.54 -57.76
C ARG A 34 8.27 -0.26 -58.66
N PRO A 35 8.37 1.01 -58.16
CA PRO A 35 8.89 1.50 -56.85
C PRO A 35 8.11 2.65 -56.15
N GLY A 36 8.37 2.86 -54.85
CA GLY A 36 7.94 4.06 -54.13
C GLY A 36 8.29 4.02 -52.64
N HIS A 37 9.55 4.31 -52.30
CA HIS A 37 9.95 4.63 -50.92
C HIS A 37 9.63 6.11 -50.65
N PRO A 38 9.12 6.43 -49.45
CA PRO A 38 9.93 7.31 -48.60
C PRO A 38 10.34 6.64 -47.29
N LEU A 39 11.37 7.22 -46.70
CA LEU A 39 12.12 6.75 -45.55
C LEU A 39 11.38 7.04 -44.25
N HIS A 40 11.30 6.04 -43.36
CA HIS A 40 10.99 6.25 -41.95
C HIS A 40 12.16 6.98 -41.26
N PRO A 41 11.93 8.05 -40.49
CA PRO A 41 12.93 8.53 -39.55
C PRO A 41 13.06 7.52 -38.40
N ARG A 42 14.24 6.90 -38.32
CA ARG A 42 14.69 6.15 -37.14
C ARG A 42 14.92 7.14 -36.00
N HIS A 43 14.15 7.02 -34.93
CA HIS A 43 14.47 7.71 -33.68
C HIS A 43 15.72 7.08 -33.06
N PRO A 44 16.74 7.88 -32.70
CA PRO A 44 17.94 7.37 -32.08
C PRO A 44 17.67 6.97 -30.63
N VAL A 45 18.00 5.71 -30.32
CA VAL A 45 18.25 5.21 -28.97
C VAL A 45 19.53 5.87 -28.49
N GLY A 46 19.46 6.72 -27.47
CA GLY A 46 20.63 7.45 -27.01
C GLY A 46 20.35 8.41 -25.86
N HIS A 47 20.01 7.89 -24.67
CA HIS A 47 20.26 8.63 -23.44
C HIS A 47 21.37 7.94 -22.66
N ALA A 48 22.58 8.40 -22.94
CA ALA A 48 23.76 8.16 -22.13
C ALA A 48 23.51 8.72 -20.73
N PHE A 49 23.42 7.83 -19.74
CA PHE A 49 23.61 8.21 -18.34
C PHE A 49 25.09 8.58 -18.16
N ALA A 50 25.39 9.87 -18.25
CA ALA A 50 26.68 10.40 -17.83
C ALA A 50 26.82 10.19 -16.31
N ARG A 51 27.65 9.22 -15.92
CA ARG A 51 28.13 9.05 -14.55
C ARG A 51 28.99 10.26 -14.18
N LEU A 52 28.43 11.18 -13.41
CA LEU A 52 29.24 12.10 -12.62
C LEU A 52 29.66 11.38 -11.34
N HIS A 53 30.79 10.69 -11.40
CA HIS A 53 31.53 10.29 -10.22
C HIS A 53 32.11 11.55 -9.56
N GLN A 54 31.49 12.02 -8.48
CA GLN A 54 32.18 12.90 -7.54
C GLN A 54 32.82 12.04 -6.43
N PRO A 55 34.09 12.31 -6.05
CA PRO A 55 34.72 11.58 -4.96
C PRO A 55 34.10 11.96 -3.62
N ILE A 56 33.68 10.95 -2.85
CA ILE A 56 33.25 11.10 -1.46
C ILE A 56 34.46 11.55 -0.64
N ALA A 57 34.50 12.85 -0.33
CA ALA A 57 35.44 13.37 0.65
C ALA A 57 35.08 12.80 2.03
N GLN A 58 36.01 12.03 2.61
CA GLN A 58 35.95 11.53 3.98
C GLN A 58 35.80 12.71 4.95
N ARG A 59 34.59 12.91 5.50
CA ARG A 59 34.40 13.80 6.64
C ARG A 59 34.73 13.05 7.93
N ARG A 60 35.63 13.68 8.68
CA ARG A 60 36.17 13.25 9.98
C ARG A 60 35.04 12.99 10.99
N ARG A 61 35.20 11.91 11.77
CA ARG A 61 34.42 11.66 12.99
C ARG A 61 34.70 12.76 14.01
N GLY A 62 33.66 13.39 14.54
CA GLY A 62 33.76 14.38 15.60
C GLY A 62 32.42 14.61 16.29
N ALA A 63 32.35 14.14 17.54
CA ALA A 63 31.57 14.62 18.68
C ALA A 63 30.05 14.91 18.55
N GLY A 64 29.26 14.07 19.24
CA GLY A 64 28.05 14.44 19.99
C GLY A 64 26.87 15.00 19.19
N SER A 65 25.94 14.12 18.78
CA SER A 65 24.63 14.53 18.28
C SER A 65 23.76 15.04 19.44
N ALA A 66 23.91 16.30 19.81
CA ALA A 66 22.83 17.01 20.48
C ALA A 66 21.72 17.22 19.45
N LEU A 67 20.52 16.70 19.71
CA LEU A 67 19.33 16.95 18.89
C LEU A 67 19.15 18.46 18.69
N PRO A 68 18.77 18.93 17.48
CA PRO A 68 18.48 20.33 17.27
C PRO A 68 17.39 20.79 18.23
N ARG A 69 17.55 21.99 18.83
CA ARG A 69 16.57 22.58 19.74
C ARG A 69 15.17 22.54 19.10
N LEU A 70 14.24 21.86 19.76
CA LEU A 70 12.83 21.74 19.38
C LEU A 70 12.27 23.12 18.99
N ALA A 71 11.61 23.19 17.83
CA ALA A 71 10.97 24.40 17.33
C ALA A 71 9.98 24.95 18.38
N ARG A 72 9.96 26.29 18.58
CA ARG A 72 9.00 26.92 19.49
C ARG A 72 7.57 26.69 18.94
N PRO A 73 6.61 26.23 19.76
CA PRO A 73 5.23 26.06 19.32
C PRO A 73 4.62 27.40 18.92
N LEU A 74 4.11 27.47 17.69
CA LEU A 74 3.27 28.55 17.20
C LEU A 74 1.93 28.47 17.93
N HIS A 75 1.77 29.22 19.02
CA HIS A 75 0.50 29.31 19.73
C HIS A 75 -0.45 30.28 19.02
N GLY A 76 -1.73 29.88 18.86
CA GLY A 76 -2.83 30.85 18.78
C GLY A 76 -3.59 31.01 17.46
N CYS A 77 -3.46 30.12 16.49
CA CYS A 77 -4.42 30.09 15.38
C CYS A 77 -5.45 29.01 15.65
N ALA A 78 -6.70 29.38 15.94
CA ALA A 78 -7.81 28.43 15.88
C ALA A 78 -7.91 27.97 14.42
N LEU A 79 -7.35 26.80 14.11
CA LEU A 79 -7.33 26.25 12.76
C LEU A 79 -8.73 25.78 12.41
N THR A 80 -9.50 26.64 11.73
CA THR A 80 -10.71 26.20 11.05
C THR A 80 -10.31 25.24 9.94
N VAL A 81 -10.77 24.00 10.00
CA VAL A 81 -10.48 23.02 8.96
C VAL A 81 -11.48 23.20 7.82
N ALA A 82 -11.00 23.62 6.65
CA ALA A 82 -11.81 23.80 5.45
C ALA A 82 -12.05 22.47 4.70
N SER A 83 -12.63 21.47 5.38
CA SER A 83 -13.00 20.18 4.79
C SER A 83 -14.24 19.62 5.47
N TRP A 84 -15.21 19.15 4.68
CA TRP A 84 -16.39 18.46 5.19
C TRP A 84 -16.08 17.07 5.76
N LEU A 85 -14.93 16.50 5.41
CA LEU A 85 -14.37 15.27 6.00
C LEU A 85 -13.68 15.52 7.35
N GLY A 86 -13.51 16.79 7.74
CA GLY A 86 -12.63 17.17 8.84
C GLY A 86 -11.15 17.13 8.43
N PRO A 87 -10.23 17.21 9.41
CA PRO A 87 -8.80 17.26 9.14
C PRO A 87 -8.28 15.89 8.69
N ILE A 88 -7.19 15.90 7.93
CA ILE A 88 -6.35 14.69 7.79
C ILE A 88 -5.83 14.35 9.18
N ARG A 89 -6.05 13.10 9.60
CA ARG A 89 -5.69 12.59 10.94
C ARG A 89 -4.40 11.81 10.95
N GLN A 90 -4.11 11.13 9.84
CA GLN A 90 -2.93 10.32 9.71
C GLN A 90 -2.36 10.42 8.29
N THR A 91 -1.03 10.38 8.18
CA THR A 91 -0.31 10.19 6.92
C THR A 91 0.52 8.91 7.01
N ALA A 92 0.33 8.01 6.04
CA ALA A 92 0.98 6.70 6.05
C ALA A 92 2.02 6.57 4.94
N PHE A 93 3.09 5.86 5.26
CA PHE A 93 4.20 5.54 4.38
C PHE A 93 4.37 4.02 4.34
N VAL A 94 4.42 3.46 3.14
CA VAL A 94 4.76 2.04 2.97
C VAL A 94 6.26 1.92 2.77
N VAL A 95 6.89 1.06 3.57
CA VAL A 95 8.34 0.87 3.65
C VAL A 95 8.69 -0.61 3.53
N ARG A 96 9.95 -0.89 3.17
CA ARG A 96 10.46 -2.27 3.07
C ARG A 96 10.98 -2.82 4.39
N ASP A 97 11.35 -1.95 5.31
CA ASP A 97 11.87 -2.28 6.64
C ASP A 97 11.40 -1.21 7.61
N ILE A 98 10.46 -1.57 8.48
CA ILE A 98 9.81 -0.64 9.40
C ILE A 98 10.73 -0.21 10.54
N GLU A 99 11.62 -1.08 11.00
CA GLU A 99 12.53 -0.76 12.10
C GLU A 99 13.62 0.18 11.60
N ALA A 100 14.18 -0.07 10.42
CA ALA A 100 15.14 0.84 9.79
C ALA A 100 14.51 2.22 9.54
N ALA A 101 13.29 2.25 8.99
CA ALA A 101 12.57 3.51 8.75
C ALA A 101 12.28 4.25 10.06
N ALA A 102 11.75 3.58 11.09
CA ALA A 102 11.45 4.19 12.37
C ALA A 102 12.69 4.80 13.04
N ASN A 103 13.83 4.09 12.99
CA ASN A 103 15.12 4.61 13.47
C ASN A 103 15.57 5.83 12.65
N GLU A 104 15.46 5.81 11.33
CA GLU A 104 15.81 6.96 10.49
C GLU A 104 14.94 8.18 10.80
N TRP A 105 13.64 7.99 11.00
CA TRP A 105 12.72 9.07 11.38
C TRP A 105 13.06 9.67 12.75
N ALA A 106 13.39 8.82 13.72
CA ALA A 106 13.86 9.22 15.03
C ALA A 106 15.17 10.04 14.94
N GLU A 107 16.17 9.52 14.23
CA GLU A 107 17.50 10.15 14.15
C GLU A 107 17.51 11.45 13.35
N ARG A 108 16.81 11.49 12.21
CA ARG A 108 16.86 12.63 11.29
C ARG A 108 15.86 13.71 11.61
N TYR A 109 14.65 13.32 12.04
CA TYR A 109 13.53 14.25 12.21
C TYR A 109 13.12 14.43 13.67
N GLY A 110 13.69 13.64 14.60
CA GLY A 110 13.30 13.68 16.01
C GLY A 110 11.88 13.18 16.25
N ILE A 111 11.36 12.31 15.36
CA ILE A 111 9.99 11.81 15.42
C ILE A 111 9.98 10.40 16.01
N GLY A 112 9.27 10.27 17.12
CA GLY A 112 9.10 9.03 17.86
C GLY A 112 8.47 9.30 19.22
N PRO A 113 8.37 8.29 20.09
CA PRO A 113 8.75 6.91 19.84
C PRO A 113 7.76 6.25 18.86
N TRP A 114 8.23 5.27 18.10
CA TRP A 114 7.43 4.46 17.19
C TRP A 114 6.93 3.20 17.92
N PHE A 115 5.62 2.95 17.86
CA PHE A 115 5.00 1.75 18.41
C PHE A 115 4.70 0.77 17.29
N VAL A 116 5.53 -0.27 17.17
CA VAL A 116 5.51 -1.25 16.09
C VAL A 116 4.85 -2.56 16.56
N GLY A 117 4.00 -3.13 15.71
CA GLY A 117 3.45 -4.46 15.91
C GLY A 117 2.77 -5.01 14.67
N GLU A 118 2.26 -6.24 14.80
CA GLU A 118 1.62 -6.93 13.68
C GLU A 118 0.19 -6.43 13.42
N LEU A 119 -0.13 -6.34 12.14
CA LEU A 119 -1.46 -6.19 11.59
C LEU A 119 -1.81 -7.53 10.93
N ASP A 120 -2.86 -8.19 11.42
CA ASP A 120 -3.30 -9.48 10.91
C ASP A 120 -4.83 -9.51 10.83
N PHE A 121 -5.35 -9.25 9.63
CA PHE A 121 -6.77 -9.09 9.37
C PHE A 121 -7.23 -10.17 8.38
N PRO A 122 -7.84 -11.28 8.84
CA PRO A 122 -8.14 -12.44 7.99
C PRO A 122 -9.23 -12.17 6.95
N ASP A 123 -10.14 -11.24 7.22
CA ASP A 123 -11.33 -10.96 6.42
C ASP A 123 -11.28 -9.55 5.83
N THR A 124 -10.25 -9.27 5.03
CA THR A 124 -10.09 -7.99 4.31
C THR A 124 -10.57 -8.14 2.87
N VAL A 125 -11.35 -7.19 2.37
CA VAL A 125 -11.67 -7.09 0.95
C VAL A 125 -10.53 -6.34 0.26
N TYR A 126 -9.93 -6.93 -0.78
CA TYR A 126 -8.95 -6.29 -1.67
C TYR A 126 -9.40 -6.49 -3.11
N ARG A 127 -9.60 -5.38 -3.85
CA ARG A 127 -10.09 -5.36 -5.24
C ARG A 127 -11.28 -6.30 -5.47
N GLY A 128 -12.23 -6.27 -4.54
CA GLY A 128 -13.47 -7.06 -4.57
C GLY A 128 -13.35 -8.52 -4.10
N ASN A 129 -12.17 -9.00 -3.73
CA ASN A 129 -11.96 -10.37 -3.25
C ASN A 129 -11.63 -10.37 -1.75
N VAL A 130 -12.19 -11.33 -1.01
CA VAL A 130 -11.82 -11.52 0.40
C VAL A 130 -10.44 -12.19 0.49
N THR A 131 -9.54 -11.61 1.26
CA THR A 131 -8.18 -12.06 1.51
C THR A 131 -7.75 -11.68 2.93
N ARG A 132 -6.65 -12.28 3.39
CA ARG A 132 -5.94 -11.81 4.57
C ARG A 132 -5.17 -10.52 4.22
N LEU A 133 -5.11 -9.57 5.14
CA LEU A 133 -4.12 -8.50 5.15
C LEU A 133 -3.13 -8.80 6.27
N HIS A 134 -1.85 -8.84 5.94
CA HIS A 134 -0.77 -9.07 6.90
C HIS A 134 0.36 -8.05 6.68
N ALA A 135 0.78 -7.38 7.74
CA ALA A 135 1.84 -6.37 7.71
C ALA A 135 2.39 -6.12 9.12
N LYS A 136 3.52 -5.43 9.23
CA LYS A 136 3.86 -4.67 10.44
C LYS A 136 3.37 -3.24 10.28
N GLY A 137 2.75 -2.72 11.33
CA GLY A 137 2.33 -1.32 11.44
C GLY A 137 3.08 -0.63 12.56
N GLY A 138 3.49 0.62 12.33
CA GLY A 138 4.25 1.44 13.27
C GLY A 138 3.66 2.83 13.36
N LEU A 139 3.29 3.27 14.56
CA LEU A 139 2.70 4.60 14.76
C LEU A 139 3.59 5.52 15.59
N ALA A 140 3.70 6.77 15.17
CA ALA A 140 4.29 7.87 15.93
C ALA A 140 3.45 9.16 15.75
N GLN A 141 3.83 10.23 16.45
CA GLN A 141 3.12 11.51 16.41
C GLN A 141 4.09 12.66 16.11
N SER A 142 3.63 13.61 15.30
CA SER A 142 4.31 14.87 15.01
C SER A 142 3.34 16.02 15.23
N GLY A 143 3.25 16.50 16.48
CA GLY A 143 2.17 17.39 16.89
C GLY A 143 0.82 16.66 16.87
N ASP A 144 -0.18 17.25 16.21
CA ASP A 144 -1.51 16.64 16.06
C ASP A 144 -1.62 15.67 14.86
N MET A 145 -0.54 15.45 14.11
CA MET A 145 -0.53 14.54 12.97
C MET A 145 0.04 13.18 13.36
N GLN A 146 -0.77 12.13 13.19
CA GLN A 146 -0.30 10.76 13.33
C GLN A 146 0.46 10.34 12.07
N LEU A 147 1.61 9.71 12.27
CA LEU A 147 2.40 9.12 11.20
C LEU A 147 2.34 7.61 11.33
N GLU A 148 2.12 6.94 10.20
CA GLU A 148 2.11 5.48 10.11
C GLU A 148 3.18 4.98 9.15
N LEU A 149 3.94 4.00 9.60
CA LEU A 149 4.80 3.17 8.76
C LEU A 149 4.15 1.80 8.58
N ILE A 150 4.18 1.27 7.36
CA ILE A 150 3.61 -0.03 7.03
C ILE A 150 4.67 -0.84 6.27
N GLU A 151 5.06 -1.98 6.81
CA GLU A 151 5.87 -2.99 6.12
C GLU A 151 4.96 -4.18 5.78
N PRO A 152 4.51 -4.31 4.51
CA PRO A 152 3.58 -5.36 4.13
C PRO A 152 4.26 -6.71 4.04
N ASP A 153 3.49 -7.77 4.29
CA ASP A 153 3.88 -9.11 3.88
C ASP A 153 3.83 -9.22 2.35
N MET A 154 5.00 -9.24 1.72
CA MET A 154 5.12 -9.29 0.25
C MET A 154 4.57 -10.58 -0.37
N SER A 155 4.23 -11.60 0.42
CA SER A 155 3.58 -12.82 -0.08
C SER A 155 2.05 -12.70 -0.18
N ILE A 156 1.47 -11.61 0.34
CA ILE A 156 0.02 -11.41 0.40
C ILE A 156 -0.39 -10.16 -0.41
N PRO A 157 -1.25 -10.30 -1.43
CA PRO A 157 -1.73 -9.16 -2.22
C PRO A 157 -2.48 -8.13 -1.35
N SER A 158 -2.11 -6.86 -1.51
CA SER A 158 -2.76 -5.71 -0.88
C SER A 158 -2.41 -4.44 -1.67
N ILE A 159 -3.06 -3.31 -1.36
CA ILE A 159 -2.66 -2.01 -1.93
C ILE A 159 -1.23 -1.62 -1.53
N TYR A 160 -0.72 -2.14 -0.40
CA TYR A 160 0.63 -1.86 0.07
C TYR A 160 1.69 -2.59 -0.77
N THR A 161 1.47 -3.86 -1.09
CA THR A 161 2.38 -4.61 -1.96
C THR A 161 2.33 -4.06 -3.39
N GLU A 162 1.14 -3.72 -3.88
CA GLU A 162 0.95 -3.06 -5.17
C GLU A 162 1.73 -1.74 -5.28
N PHE A 163 1.67 -0.90 -4.25
CA PHE A 163 2.43 0.35 -4.20
C PHE A 163 3.94 0.12 -4.30
N LEU A 164 4.49 -0.85 -3.56
CA LEU A 164 5.92 -1.16 -3.60
C LEU A 164 6.36 -1.79 -4.92
N ASP A 165 5.53 -2.65 -5.51
CA ASP A 165 5.81 -3.32 -6.78
C ASP A 165 5.76 -2.34 -7.97
N ALA A 166 4.91 -1.31 -7.88
CA ALA A 166 4.91 -0.19 -8.81
C ALA A 166 6.13 0.75 -8.65
N GLY A 167 7.04 0.47 -7.72
CA GLY A 167 8.18 1.32 -7.41
C GLY A 167 7.81 2.57 -6.60
N GLY A 168 6.64 2.56 -5.95
CA GLY A 168 6.18 3.63 -5.08
C GLY A 168 7.11 3.84 -3.89
N THR A 169 7.30 5.12 -3.55
CA THR A 169 8.08 5.56 -2.39
C THR A 169 7.40 6.77 -1.77
N GLY A 170 7.51 6.94 -0.45
CA GLY A 170 6.95 8.09 0.25
C GLY A 170 5.51 7.86 0.72
N VAL A 171 4.68 8.90 0.63
CA VAL A 171 3.30 8.86 1.14
C VAL A 171 2.46 7.90 0.30
N HIS A 172 1.89 6.90 0.97
CA HIS A 172 0.96 5.95 0.37
C HIS A 172 -0.48 6.45 0.44
N HIS A 173 -0.90 6.93 1.61
CA HIS A 173 -2.25 7.44 1.81
C HIS A 173 -2.31 8.48 2.91
N VAL A 174 -3.40 9.25 2.89
CA VAL A 174 -3.85 10.07 4.01
C VAL A 174 -5.16 9.50 4.54
N CYS A 175 -5.37 9.61 5.85
CA CYS A 175 -6.57 9.12 6.50
C CYS A 175 -7.43 10.25 7.04
N TYR A 176 -8.73 10.17 6.78
CA TYR A 176 -9.75 10.99 7.43
C TYR A 176 -10.56 10.17 8.42
N TRP A 177 -11.01 10.81 9.50
CA TRP A 177 -11.97 10.23 10.43
C TRP A 177 -13.35 10.84 10.18
N CYS A 178 -14.25 10.07 9.57
CA CYS A 178 -15.53 10.57 9.11
C CYS A 178 -16.58 9.46 9.00
N ASN A 179 -17.81 9.83 8.63
CA ASN A 179 -18.85 8.87 8.27
C ASN A 179 -18.47 8.15 6.97
N LEU A 180 -18.37 6.82 7.02
CA LEU A 180 -17.89 6.01 5.90
C LEU A 180 -18.89 5.92 4.75
N ASP A 181 -20.18 5.86 5.03
CA ASP A 181 -21.21 5.81 3.98
C ASP A 181 -21.23 7.09 3.14
N ALA A 182 -21.10 8.25 3.80
CA ALA A 182 -21.00 9.54 3.14
C ALA A 182 -19.73 9.65 2.29
N ALA A 183 -18.59 9.17 2.80
CA ALA A 183 -17.34 9.11 2.04
C ALA A 183 -17.48 8.19 0.83
N ARG A 184 -17.94 6.95 1.03
CA ARG A 184 -18.17 5.97 -0.03
C ARG A 184 -19.08 6.51 -1.14
N ALA A 185 -20.20 7.14 -0.76
CA ALA A 185 -21.13 7.75 -1.70
C ALA A 185 -20.49 8.90 -2.49
N HIS A 186 -19.78 9.82 -1.81
CA HIS A 186 -19.17 10.98 -2.45
C HIS A 186 -18.05 10.57 -3.41
N PHE A 187 -17.10 9.76 -2.95
CA PHE A 187 -15.94 9.36 -3.73
C PHE A 187 -16.32 8.38 -4.84
N GLY A 188 -17.28 7.49 -4.59
CA GLY A 188 -17.86 6.63 -5.63
C GLY A 188 -18.55 7.43 -6.74
N ALA A 189 -19.32 8.47 -6.39
CA ALA A 189 -19.93 9.37 -7.37
C ALA A 189 -18.90 10.18 -8.17
N ALA A 190 -17.71 10.41 -7.59
CA ALA A 190 -16.57 11.04 -8.26
C ALA A 190 -15.74 10.05 -9.10
N GLY A 191 -16.09 8.76 -9.12
CA GLY A 191 -15.43 7.72 -9.91
C GLY A 191 -14.27 7.00 -9.21
N SER A 192 -14.02 7.25 -7.92
CA SER A 192 -13.02 6.48 -7.16
C SER A 192 -13.58 5.10 -6.79
N ALA A 193 -12.81 4.05 -7.06
CA ALA A 193 -13.15 2.69 -6.65
C ALA A 193 -12.80 2.43 -5.18
N GLU A 194 -13.62 1.62 -4.49
CA GLU A 194 -13.22 0.98 -3.23
C GLU A 194 -12.24 -0.15 -3.54
N VAL A 195 -11.01 -0.03 -3.04
CA VAL A 195 -9.91 -0.94 -3.41
C VAL A 195 -9.44 -1.83 -2.28
N GLN A 196 -9.65 -1.42 -1.05
CA GLN A 196 -9.38 -2.24 0.12
C GLN A 196 -10.25 -1.82 1.30
N GLY A 197 -10.71 -2.76 2.12
CA GLY A 197 -11.49 -2.41 3.31
C GLY A 197 -11.84 -3.62 4.15
N GLY A 198 -12.33 -3.38 5.36
CA GLY A 198 -12.74 -4.44 6.27
C GLY A 198 -13.08 -3.92 7.66
N VAL A 199 -13.51 -4.83 8.53
CA VAL A 199 -13.83 -4.52 9.93
C VAL A 199 -12.92 -5.34 10.84
N VAL A 200 -12.15 -4.67 11.69
CA VAL A 200 -11.24 -5.29 12.63
C VAL A 200 -11.57 -4.84 14.03
N ARG A 201 -11.98 -5.78 14.89
CA ARG A 201 -12.31 -5.50 16.30
C ARG A 201 -13.32 -4.35 16.44
N GLY A 202 -14.27 -4.25 15.51
CA GLY A 202 -15.30 -3.20 15.47
C GLY A 202 -14.87 -1.87 14.85
N LEU A 203 -13.63 -1.76 14.35
CA LEU A 203 -13.17 -0.61 13.57
C LEU A 203 -13.29 -0.94 12.08
N GLU A 204 -14.14 -0.22 11.36
CA GLU A 204 -14.17 -0.28 9.89
C GLU A 204 -13.09 0.64 9.31
N PHE A 205 -12.32 0.12 8.37
CA PHE A 205 -11.38 0.88 7.56
C PHE A 205 -11.75 0.72 6.08
N LEU A 206 -11.67 1.82 5.34
CA LEU A 206 -12.08 1.93 3.94
C LEU A 206 -11.00 2.66 3.14
N TYR A 207 -10.51 2.04 2.07
CA TYR A 207 -9.61 2.65 1.11
C TYR A 207 -10.30 2.87 -0.23
N MET A 208 -10.26 4.11 -0.69
CA MET A 208 -10.67 4.50 -2.03
C MET A 208 -9.43 4.82 -2.89
N GLU A 209 -9.52 4.59 -4.20
CA GLU A 209 -8.52 5.09 -5.15
C GLU A 209 -8.37 6.61 -5.00
N GLY A 210 -7.12 7.04 -4.84
CA GLY A 210 -6.79 8.42 -4.63
C GLY A 210 -6.77 9.23 -5.92
N PHE A 211 -6.79 10.55 -5.75
CA PHE A 211 -6.65 11.52 -6.82
C PHE A 211 -5.79 12.69 -6.34
N ALA A 212 -5.47 13.61 -7.25
CA ALA A 212 -4.68 14.82 -6.95
C ALA A 212 -3.31 14.53 -6.29
N GLY A 213 -2.67 13.42 -6.69
CA GLY A 213 -1.32 13.06 -6.25
C GLY A 213 -1.28 12.12 -5.04
N PHE A 214 -2.40 11.78 -4.43
CA PHE A 214 -2.47 10.69 -3.47
C PHE A 214 -2.76 9.37 -4.20
N PRO A 215 -1.98 8.29 -3.95
CA PRO A 215 -2.29 6.97 -4.49
C PRO A 215 -3.62 6.44 -3.96
N TYR A 216 -3.87 6.60 -2.66
CA TYR A 216 -5.09 6.16 -1.98
C TYR A 216 -5.52 7.15 -0.91
N ILE A 217 -6.80 7.12 -0.54
CA ILE A 217 -7.35 7.85 0.60
C ILE A 217 -8.02 6.84 1.52
N GLU A 218 -7.68 6.89 2.80
CA GLU A 218 -8.28 6.06 3.84
C GLU A 218 -9.37 6.84 4.59
N PHE A 219 -10.43 6.13 4.96
CA PHE A 219 -11.47 6.60 5.84
C PHE A 219 -11.68 5.60 6.98
N ILE A 220 -11.83 6.14 8.18
CA ILE A 220 -12.12 5.37 9.39
C ILE A 220 -13.28 6.06 10.13
N ASP A 221 -14.22 5.29 10.66
CA ASP A 221 -15.12 5.78 11.71
C ASP A 221 -14.52 5.41 13.09
N PRO A 222 -13.94 6.37 13.83
CA PRO A 222 -13.10 6.06 14.97
C PRO A 222 -13.92 5.56 16.15
N THR A 223 -13.58 4.36 16.64
CA THR A 223 -14.13 3.84 17.90
C THR A 223 -13.47 4.50 19.12
N PRO A 224 -14.09 4.44 20.32
CA PRO A 224 -13.45 4.93 21.54
C PRO A 224 -12.06 4.34 21.80
N THR A 225 -11.88 3.04 21.50
CA THR A 225 -10.59 2.35 21.61
C THR A 225 -9.54 2.91 20.63
N HIS A 226 -9.95 3.25 19.40
CA HIS A 226 -9.07 3.88 18.43
C HIS A 226 -8.61 5.26 18.92
N LEU A 227 -9.55 6.08 19.42
CA LEU A 227 -9.25 7.40 19.96
C LEU A 227 -8.33 7.34 21.19
N GLU A 228 -8.53 6.36 22.07
CA GLU A 228 -7.67 6.17 23.24
C GLU A 228 -6.24 5.78 22.83
N ARG A 229 -6.09 4.84 21.89
CA ARG A 229 -4.78 4.50 21.33
C ARG A 229 -4.09 5.71 20.71
N TYR A 230 -4.82 6.53 19.93
CA TYR A 230 -4.29 7.77 19.37
C TYR A 230 -3.75 8.71 20.45
N ARG A 231 -4.53 8.94 21.53
CA ARG A 231 -4.12 9.80 22.65
C ARG A 231 -2.89 9.29 23.35
N ARG A 232 -2.83 8.00 23.68
CA ARG A 232 -1.67 7.41 24.37
C ARG A 232 -0.38 7.53 23.57
N ILE A 233 -0.45 7.39 22.25
CA ILE A 233 0.71 7.59 21.38
C ILE A 233 1.12 9.07 21.38
N ALA A 234 0.17 10.00 21.35
CA ALA A 234 0.45 11.45 21.43
C ALA A 234 1.11 11.82 22.77
N ASP A 235 0.58 11.31 23.88
CA ASP A 235 1.13 11.53 25.22
C ASP A 235 2.56 10.98 25.33
N ALA A 236 2.83 9.82 24.75
CA ALA A 236 4.16 9.22 24.73
C ALA A 236 5.17 10.03 23.88
N ALA A 237 4.71 10.70 22.83
CA ALA A 237 5.56 11.53 21.97
C ALA A 237 5.83 12.92 22.58
N ALA A 238 4.86 13.49 23.32
CA ALA A 238 4.90 14.89 23.77
C ALA A 238 6.17 15.30 24.53
N ASN A 239 6.76 14.38 25.30
CA ASN A 239 7.98 14.62 26.07
C ASN A 239 9.05 13.54 25.82
N TRP A 240 9.02 12.93 24.63
CA TRP A 240 9.98 11.90 24.31
C TRP A 240 11.40 12.47 24.21
N ASP A 241 12.36 11.78 24.83
CA ASP A 241 13.76 12.23 24.97
C ASP A 241 14.70 11.68 23.90
N GLY A 242 14.15 11.01 22.88
CA GLY A 242 14.92 10.39 21.79
C GLY A 242 15.45 8.98 22.10
N ARG A 243 15.28 8.46 23.33
CA ARG A 243 15.75 7.10 23.68
C ARG A 243 14.67 6.06 23.40
N ASP A 244 15.12 4.85 23.04
CA ASP A 244 14.24 3.72 22.75
C ASP A 244 13.20 4.08 21.66
N PRO A 245 13.66 4.36 20.43
CA PRO A 245 12.84 4.91 19.35
C PRO A 245 11.85 3.91 18.77
N VAL A 246 12.09 2.61 18.90
CA VAL A 246 11.21 1.55 18.41
C VAL A 246 10.75 0.71 19.59
N ARG A 247 9.45 0.69 19.82
CA ARG A 247 8.80 0.03 20.96
C ARG A 247 7.78 -0.97 20.46
N GLY A 248 7.50 -1.98 21.28
CA GLY A 248 6.40 -2.90 21.02
C GLY A 248 5.04 -2.18 21.02
N ARG A 249 4.06 -2.79 20.35
CA ARG A 249 2.70 -2.27 20.22
C ARG A 249 2.13 -1.86 21.58
N MET A 250 1.55 -0.66 21.65
CA MET A 250 0.74 -0.27 22.80
C MET A 250 -0.47 -1.20 22.91
N ALA A 251 -0.54 -1.94 24.01
CA ALA A 251 -1.69 -2.74 24.42
C ALA A 251 -2.93 -1.86 24.63
#